data_AF-A0A945K523-F1
#
_entry.id   AF-A0A945K523-F1
#
_cell.length_a   1.000
_cell.length_b   1.000
_cell.length_c   1.000
_cell.angle_alpha   90.00
_cell.angle_beta   90.00
_cell.angle_gamma   90.00
#
_symmetry.space_group_name_H-M   'P 1'
#
loop_
_entity.id
_entity.type
_entity.pdbx_description
1 polymer ?
#
loop_
_entity_poly.entity_id
_entity_poly.type
_entity_poly.pdbx_seq_one_letter_code
_entity_poly.pdbx_strand_id
1 'polypeptide(L)'
;MDIAIGTQLDRIIIIAYFTLVMGFGAYFGKYSKTTSDYFFGGRRFSWWLIAISIVATGVGSHSFVKYSTKAYQYGFSSTMTYMNDWFFMPLFMFGWLPIIYYTKIKSIPEYFERRFNRKARYIATLMTLLYMIGYIAIQFLTLATALYKIYGIPLMLTVVLIAIATTIYMHFGGQTSVIFTDLFQGFILIFAGLLLFYLGIQYLGDNTAFTGMKAFWMNLSPNEKLPLAHFNHPPDFNFVGIFW
;
A
#
# COMPACT_ATOMS: atom_id res chain seq x y z
N MET A 1 5.36 -7.05 -29.44
CA MET A 1 5.21 -8.52 -29.44
C MET A 1 4.71 -8.88 -28.05
N ASP A 2 3.39 -8.86 -27.88
CA ASP A 2 2.73 -8.96 -26.58
C ASP A 2 2.66 -10.43 -26.15
N ILE A 3 3.70 -10.90 -25.47
CA ILE A 3 3.68 -12.20 -24.83
C ILE A 3 2.79 -12.02 -23.60
N ALA A 4 1.52 -12.44 -23.69
CA ALA A 4 0.70 -12.65 -22.51
C ALA A 4 1.29 -13.86 -21.76
N ILE A 5 1.95 -13.62 -20.64
CA ILE A 5 2.73 -14.62 -19.87
C ILE A 5 1.83 -15.47 -18.96
N GLY A 6 0.56 -15.09 -18.78
CA GLY A 6 -0.33 -15.73 -17.82
C GLY A 6 -0.83 -17.12 -18.25
N THR A 7 -0.46 -18.15 -17.49
CA THR A 7 -0.96 -19.53 -17.65
C THR A 7 -2.42 -19.65 -17.18
N GLN A 8 -3.09 -20.76 -17.54
CA GLN A 8 -4.44 -21.03 -17.03
C GLN A 8 -4.46 -21.15 -15.50
N LEU A 9 -3.40 -21.69 -14.91
CA LEU A 9 -3.23 -21.80 -13.46
C LEU A 9 -3.20 -20.42 -12.79
N ASP A 10 -2.45 -19.47 -13.37
CA ASP A 10 -2.35 -18.11 -12.82
C ASP A 10 -3.70 -17.39 -12.79
N ARG A 11 -4.53 -17.58 -13.83
CA ARG A 11 -5.89 -17.03 -13.88
C ARG A 11 -6.76 -17.59 -12.76
N ILE A 12 -6.70 -18.90 -12.53
CA ILE A 12 -7.44 -19.57 -11.46
C ILE A 12 -7.01 -19.03 -10.10
N ILE A 13 -5.69 -18.87 -9.87
CA ILE A 13 -5.15 -18.32 -8.63
C ILE A 13 -5.65 -16.88 -8.40
N ILE A 14 -5.64 -16.03 -9.43
CA ILE A 14 -6.14 -14.65 -9.32
C ILE A 14 -7.63 -14.62 -8.98
N ILE A 15 -8.45 -15.41 -9.68
CA ILE A 15 -9.89 -15.47 -9.41
C ILE A 15 -10.12 -15.97 -7.98
N ALA A 16 -9.43 -17.03 -7.55
CA ALA A 16 -9.52 -17.56 -6.20
C ALA A 16 -9.11 -16.52 -5.15
N TYR A 17 -8.04 -15.75 -5.40
CA TYR A 17 -7.62 -14.66 -4.52
C TYR A 17 -8.71 -13.59 -4.38
N PHE A 18 -9.30 -13.11 -5.48
CA PHE A 18 -10.38 -12.12 -5.42
C PHE A 18 -11.61 -12.67 -4.68
N THR A 19 -12.00 -13.93 -4.95
CA THR A 19 -13.11 -14.58 -4.26
C THR A 19 -12.83 -14.72 -2.76
N LEU A 20 -11.62 -15.11 -2.36
CA LEU A 20 -11.23 -15.20 -0.95
C LEU A 20 -11.29 -13.85 -0.27
N VAL A 21 -10.73 -12.79 -0.86
CA VAL A 21 -10.76 -11.44 -0.30
C VAL A 21 -12.20 -10.93 -0.15
N MET A 22 -13.03 -11.09 -1.18
CA MET A 22 -14.44 -10.71 -1.13
C MET A 22 -15.21 -11.52 -0.08
N GLY A 23 -14.96 -12.83 0.01
CA GLY A 23 -15.59 -13.71 0.97
C GLY A 23 -15.20 -13.37 2.41
N PHE A 24 -13.91 -13.07 2.64
CA PHE A 24 -13.42 -12.61 3.93
C PHE A 24 -14.10 -11.29 4.31
N GLY A 25 -14.17 -10.34 3.37
CA GLY A 25 -14.78 -9.05 3.64
C GLY A 25 -16.28 -9.15 3.96
N ALA A 26 -17.02 -9.94 3.18
CA ALA A 26 -18.43 -10.22 3.43
C ALA A 26 -18.66 -10.94 4.78
N TYR A 27 -17.80 -11.91 5.12
CA TYR A 27 -17.89 -12.65 6.38
C TYR A 27 -17.69 -11.74 7.60
N PHE A 28 -16.75 -10.80 7.54
CA PHE A 28 -16.53 -9.87 8.65
C PHE A 28 -17.50 -8.69 8.65
N GLY A 29 -18.13 -8.37 7.51
CA GLY A 29 -19.18 -7.36 7.38
C GLY A 29 -20.40 -7.62 8.26
N LYS A 30 -20.74 -8.88 8.53
CA LYS A 30 -21.86 -9.26 9.41
C LYS A 30 -21.73 -8.78 10.86
N TYR A 31 -20.52 -8.38 11.27
CA TYR A 31 -20.23 -7.85 12.61
C TYR A 31 -20.31 -6.32 12.71
N SER A 32 -20.67 -5.64 11.61
CA SER A 32 -20.84 -4.18 11.53
C SER A 32 -22.33 -3.82 11.65
N LYS A 33 -22.87 -3.75 12.88
CA LYS A 33 -24.31 -3.51 13.11
C LYS A 33 -24.66 -2.05 13.41
N THR A 34 -23.71 -1.27 13.94
CA THR A 34 -23.92 0.14 14.27
C THR A 34 -23.04 1.05 13.41
N THR A 35 -23.38 2.34 13.32
CA THR A 35 -22.55 3.35 12.65
C THR A 35 -21.14 3.43 13.25
N SER A 36 -21.01 3.23 14.56
CA SER A 36 -19.71 3.19 15.23
C SER A 36 -18.90 1.95 14.84
N ASP A 37 -19.55 0.80 14.65
CA ASP A 37 -18.89 -0.42 14.15
C ASP A 37 -18.47 -0.27 12.70
N TYR A 38 -19.31 0.38 11.89
CA TYR A 38 -19.04 0.60 10.47
C TYR A 38 -17.83 1.50 10.24
N PHE A 39 -17.69 2.61 10.98
CA PHE A 39 -16.58 3.57 10.76
C PHE A 39 -15.36 3.33 11.66
N PHE A 40 -15.54 2.86 12.90
CA PHE A 40 -14.43 2.73 13.87
C PHE A 40 -14.14 1.28 14.26
N GLY A 41 -14.83 0.30 13.66
CA GLY A 41 -14.64 -1.10 13.99
C GLY A 41 -15.01 -1.45 15.44
N GLY A 42 -15.83 -0.62 16.10
CA GLY A 42 -16.22 -0.81 17.50
C GLY A 42 -15.11 -0.55 18.53
N ARG A 43 -13.95 -0.02 18.11
CA ARG A 43 -12.78 0.27 18.98
C ARG A 43 -12.32 -0.91 19.86
N ARG A 44 -12.54 -2.13 19.37
CA ARG A 44 -12.31 -3.40 20.08
C ARG A 44 -11.02 -4.12 19.68
N PHE A 45 -10.26 -3.54 18.74
CA PHE A 45 -9.08 -4.17 18.16
C PHE A 45 -7.81 -3.85 18.94
N SER A 46 -6.93 -4.84 19.05
CA SER A 46 -5.61 -4.68 19.65
C SER A 46 -4.72 -3.75 18.80
N TRP A 47 -3.80 -3.05 19.46
CA TRP A 47 -2.93 -2.06 18.83
C TRP A 47 -2.12 -2.60 17.63
N TRP A 48 -1.65 -3.84 17.70
CA TRP A 48 -0.83 -4.47 16.65
C TRP A 48 -1.63 -4.69 15.37
N LEU A 49 -2.92 -5.03 15.48
CA LEU A 49 -3.79 -5.26 14.34
C LEU A 49 -4.06 -3.94 13.60
N ILE A 50 -4.29 -2.87 14.37
CA ILE A 50 -4.47 -1.52 13.83
C ILE A 50 -3.17 -1.04 13.16
N ALA A 51 -2.01 -1.31 13.77
CA ALA A 51 -0.72 -0.93 13.19
C ALA A 51 -0.47 -1.61 11.84
N ILE A 52 -0.77 -2.92 11.71
CA ILE A 52 -0.64 -3.62 10.43
C ILE A 52 -1.59 -3.05 9.39
N SER A 53 -2.85 -2.77 9.74
CA SER A 53 -3.81 -2.17 8.81
C SER A 53 -3.38 -0.77 8.36
N ILE A 54 -2.81 0.06 9.24
CA ILE A 54 -2.25 1.37 8.87
C ILE A 54 -1.13 1.21 7.83
N VAL A 55 -0.21 0.27 8.05
CA VAL A 55 0.89 0.01 7.10
C VAL A 55 0.35 -0.54 5.79
N ALA A 56 -0.56 -1.52 5.84
CA ALA A 56 -1.18 -2.11 4.65
C ALA A 56 -1.93 -1.08 3.81
N THR A 57 -2.66 -0.16 4.45
CA THR A 57 -3.35 0.96 3.78
C THR A 57 -2.39 1.87 3.03
N GLY A 58 -1.17 2.07 3.55
CA GLY A 58 -0.12 2.87 2.91
C GLY A 58 0.56 2.18 1.73
N VAL A 59 0.54 0.85 1.67
CA VAL A 59 1.23 0.06 0.63
C VAL A 59 0.26 -0.28 -0.50
N GLY A 60 0.36 0.50 -1.58
CA GLY A 60 -0.45 0.35 -2.79
C GLY A 60 0.20 -0.41 -3.95
N SER A 61 -0.58 -0.64 -5.01
CA SER A 61 -0.08 -1.11 -6.31
C SER A 61 0.94 -0.13 -6.90
N HIS A 62 0.69 1.18 -6.75
CA HIS A 62 1.64 2.23 -7.15
C HIS A 62 2.94 2.16 -6.37
N SER A 63 2.85 2.00 -5.05
CA SER A 63 4.00 1.86 -4.15
C SER A 63 4.93 0.74 -4.62
N PHE A 64 4.39 -0.45 -4.89
CA PHE A 64 5.20 -1.61 -5.29
C PHE A 64 6.05 -1.33 -6.55
N VAL A 65 5.43 -0.78 -7.60
CA VAL A 65 6.11 -0.45 -8.86
C VAL A 65 7.10 0.70 -8.69
N LYS A 66 6.72 1.73 -7.92
CA LYS A 66 7.57 2.89 -7.63
C LYS A 66 8.85 2.46 -6.91
N TYR A 67 8.71 1.71 -5.82
CA TYR A 67 9.85 1.31 -5.00
C TYR A 67 10.75 0.29 -5.69
N SER A 68 10.19 -0.67 -6.44
CA SER A 68 11.01 -1.61 -7.22
C SER A 68 11.84 -0.87 -8.28
N THR A 69 11.25 0.15 -8.93
CA THR A 69 11.96 0.98 -9.92
C THR A 69 13.09 1.78 -9.27
N LYS A 70 12.83 2.38 -8.09
CA LYS A 70 13.87 3.12 -7.36
C LYS A 70 14.99 2.21 -6.85
N ALA A 71 14.66 1.02 -6.36
CA ALA A 71 15.65 0.02 -5.97
C ALA A 71 16.53 -0.42 -7.15
N TYR A 72 15.94 -0.58 -8.34
CA TYR A 72 16.68 -0.91 -9.56
C TYR A 72 17.62 0.23 -10.01
N GLN A 73 17.21 1.49 -9.83
CA GLN A 73 18.01 2.65 -10.24
C GLN A 73 19.13 3.04 -9.27
N TYR A 74 18.90 2.85 -7.96
CA TYR A 74 19.73 3.43 -6.90
C TYR A 74 20.21 2.41 -5.85
N GLY A 75 19.89 1.13 -6.01
CA GLY A 75 20.26 0.07 -5.07
C GLY A 75 19.69 0.28 -3.67
N PHE A 76 20.49 0.02 -2.64
CA PHE A 76 20.09 0.15 -1.24
C PHE A 76 19.80 1.58 -0.82
N SER A 77 20.34 2.60 -1.50
CA SER A 77 20.01 4.00 -1.20
C SER A 77 18.53 4.34 -1.44
N SER A 78 17.78 3.50 -2.19
CA SER A 78 16.33 3.63 -2.32
C SER A 78 15.56 3.47 -1.00
N THR A 79 16.12 2.84 0.04
CA THR A 79 15.46 2.75 1.35
C THR A 79 15.32 4.11 2.04
N MET A 80 16.10 5.10 1.60
CA MET A 80 16.00 6.48 2.08
C MET A 80 14.63 7.10 1.83
N THR A 81 13.87 6.61 0.83
CA THR A 81 12.50 7.04 0.60
C THR A 81 11.57 6.77 1.80
N TYR A 82 11.92 5.80 2.68
CA TYR A 82 11.17 5.51 3.91
C TYR A 82 11.74 6.19 5.17
N MET A 83 12.97 6.72 5.12
CA MET A 83 13.59 7.34 6.31
C MET A 83 12.85 8.60 6.76
N ASN A 84 12.09 9.26 5.88
CA ASN A 84 11.29 10.42 6.25
C ASN A 84 10.19 10.07 7.28
N ASP A 85 9.58 8.90 7.14
CA ASP A 85 8.50 8.46 8.02
C ASP A 85 8.97 8.32 9.48
N TRP A 86 10.26 8.10 9.70
CA TRP A 86 10.87 8.00 11.04
C TRP A 86 10.81 9.32 11.81
N PHE A 87 10.80 10.46 11.13
CA PHE A 87 10.65 11.78 11.76
C PHE A 87 9.18 12.12 12.00
N PHE A 88 8.31 11.78 11.06
CA PHE A 88 6.88 12.06 11.17
C PHE A 88 6.16 11.15 12.17
N MET A 89 6.61 9.91 12.36
CA MET A 89 5.96 8.99 13.29
C MET A 89 5.98 9.47 14.75
N PRO A 90 7.13 9.88 15.32
CA PRO A 90 7.17 10.45 16.67
C PRO A 90 6.30 11.72 16.79
N LEU A 91 6.34 12.60 15.79
CA LEU A 91 5.49 13.80 15.77
C LEU A 91 4.00 13.45 15.79
N PHE A 92 3.60 12.41 15.05
CA PHE A 92 2.25 11.89 15.07
C PHE A 92 1.92 11.27 16.44
N MET A 93 2.76 10.38 16.96
CA MET A 93 2.53 9.64 18.21
C MET A 93 2.47 10.54 19.45
N PHE A 94 3.35 11.54 19.54
CA PHE A 94 3.44 12.42 20.72
C PHE A 94 2.67 13.74 20.54
N GLY A 95 2.45 14.19 19.30
CA GLY A 95 1.74 15.44 19.00
C GLY A 95 0.27 15.22 18.65
N TRP A 96 0.00 14.55 17.53
CA TRP A 96 -1.36 14.45 16.97
C TRP A 96 -2.23 13.39 17.63
N LEU A 97 -1.68 12.22 17.95
CA LEU A 97 -2.43 11.10 18.49
C LEU A 97 -3.10 11.44 19.84
N PRO A 98 -2.44 12.12 20.81
CA PRO A 98 -3.08 12.55 22.04
C PRO A 98 -4.25 13.51 21.78
N ILE A 99 -4.07 14.47 20.86
CA ILE A 99 -5.12 15.42 20.49
C ILE A 99 -6.34 14.66 19.97
N ILE A 100 -6.16 13.76 19.01
CA ILE A 100 -7.26 12.97 18.41
C ILE A 100 -7.95 12.10 19.47
N TYR A 101 -7.18 11.45 20.34
CA TYR A 101 -7.69 10.56 21.39
C TYR A 101 -8.53 11.31 22.43
N TYR A 102 -8.00 12.41 22.99
CA TYR A 102 -8.68 13.14 24.06
C TYR A 102 -9.86 13.98 23.55
N THR A 103 -9.78 14.52 22.34
CA THR A 103 -10.88 15.31 21.76
C THR A 103 -12.00 14.45 21.15
N LYS A 104 -11.79 13.13 21.00
CA LYS A 104 -12.76 12.17 20.44
C LYS A 104 -13.30 12.61 19.07
N ILE A 105 -12.44 13.21 18.25
CA ILE A 105 -12.79 13.66 16.91
C ILE A 105 -13.00 12.44 16.01
N LYS A 106 -14.03 12.47 15.17
CA LYS A 106 -14.43 11.37 14.28
C LYS A 106 -13.80 11.46 12.89
N SER A 107 -13.38 12.65 12.47
CA SER A 107 -12.79 12.89 11.14
C SER A 107 -11.83 14.07 11.14
N ILE A 108 -10.84 14.08 10.24
CA ILE A 108 -9.90 15.19 10.12
C ILE A 108 -10.63 16.53 9.84
N PRO A 109 -11.63 16.61 8.95
CA PRO A 109 -12.35 17.87 8.74
C PRO A 109 -13.10 18.39 9.98
N GLU A 110 -13.54 17.50 10.87
CA GLU A 110 -14.16 17.91 12.15
C GLU A 110 -13.13 18.56 13.09
N TYR A 111 -11.86 18.13 13.06
CA TYR A 111 -10.79 18.85 13.78
C TYR A 111 -10.68 20.30 13.30
N PHE A 112 -10.67 20.52 11.98
CA PHE A 112 -10.63 21.86 11.40
C PHE A 112 -11.84 22.70 11.80
N GLU A 113 -13.03 22.09 11.94
CA GLU A 113 -14.21 22.80 12.45
C GLU A 113 -14.02 23.29 13.87
N ARG A 114 -13.59 22.40 14.77
CA ARG A 114 -13.43 22.70 16.20
C ARG A 114 -12.30 23.68 16.46
N ARG A 115 -11.23 23.64 15.65
CA ARG A 115 -10.04 24.48 15.81
C ARG A 115 -10.19 25.86 15.16
N PHE A 116 -10.94 25.96 14.07
CA PHE A 116 -11.08 27.18 13.28
C PHE A 116 -12.54 27.58 13.13
N ASN A 117 -13.25 27.03 12.15
CA ASN A 117 -14.65 27.31 11.87
C ASN A 117 -15.25 26.33 10.86
N ARG A 118 -16.56 26.44 10.63
CA ARG A 118 -17.29 25.59 9.67
C ARG A 118 -16.81 25.76 8.22
N LYS A 119 -16.31 26.94 7.82
CA LYS A 119 -15.73 27.16 6.49
C LYS A 119 -14.48 26.31 6.28
N ALA A 120 -13.60 26.23 7.28
CA ALA A 120 -12.40 25.39 7.25
C ALA A 120 -12.76 23.91 7.10
N ARG A 121 -13.84 23.43 7.74
CA ARG A 121 -14.33 22.05 7.54
C ARG A 121 -14.73 21.77 6.10
N TYR A 122 -15.46 22.67 5.46
CA TYR A 122 -15.88 22.47 4.07
C TYR A 122 -14.68 22.42 3.12
N ILE A 123 -13.73 23.33 3.29
CA ILE A 123 -12.49 23.35 2.49
C ILE A 123 -11.69 22.06 2.72
N ALA A 124 -11.46 21.66 3.99
CA ALA A 124 -10.73 20.45 4.33
C ALA A 124 -11.42 19.19 3.76
N THR A 125 -12.76 19.13 3.82
CA THR A 125 -13.53 18.02 3.25
C THR A 125 -13.37 17.96 1.74
N LEU A 126 -13.55 19.08 1.04
CA LEU A 126 -13.43 19.14 -0.42
C LEU A 126 -12.02 18.75 -0.89
N MET A 127 -10.99 19.29 -0.26
CA MET A 127 -9.59 18.97 -0.57
C MET A 127 -9.28 17.49 -0.31
N THR A 128 -9.78 16.93 0.79
CA THR A 128 -9.60 15.51 1.11
C THR A 128 -10.28 14.63 0.06
N LEU A 129 -11.52 14.95 -0.34
CA LEU A 129 -12.24 14.19 -1.37
C LEU A 129 -11.54 14.25 -2.73
N LEU A 130 -11.10 15.44 -3.14
CA LEU A 130 -10.39 15.62 -4.40
C LEU A 130 -9.08 14.82 -4.42
N TYR A 131 -8.31 14.88 -3.33
CA TYR A 131 -7.10 14.09 -3.16
C TYR A 131 -7.39 12.58 -3.24
N MET A 132 -8.42 12.09 -2.54
CA MET A 132 -8.78 10.68 -2.53
C MET A 132 -9.19 10.15 -3.91
N ILE A 133 -9.89 10.95 -4.71
CA ILE A 133 -10.23 10.58 -6.09
C ILE A 133 -8.97 10.36 -6.92
N GLY A 134 -8.02 11.30 -6.88
CA GLY A 134 -6.75 11.18 -7.60
C GLY A 134 -5.91 9.99 -7.11
N TYR A 135 -5.82 9.83 -5.79
CA TYR A 135 -5.07 8.75 -5.16
C TYR A 135 -5.60 7.37 -5.56
N ILE A 136 -6.91 7.15 -5.47
CA ILE A 136 -7.55 5.88 -5.86
C ILE A 136 -7.44 5.65 -7.37
N ALA A 137 -7.57 6.70 -8.19
CA ALA A 137 -7.42 6.58 -9.64
C ALA A 137 -6.03 6.10 -10.06
N ILE A 138 -4.96 6.63 -9.45
CA ILE A 138 -3.57 6.19 -9.70
C ILE A 138 -3.38 4.72 -9.34
N GLN A 139 -3.99 4.27 -8.24
CA GLN A 139 -3.90 2.89 -7.77
C GLN A 139 -4.58 1.92 -8.75
N PHE A 140 -5.77 2.25 -9.23
CA PHE A 140 -6.47 1.45 -10.25
C PHE A 140 -5.74 1.46 -11.59
N LEU A 141 -5.23 2.60 -12.02
CA LEU A 141 -4.47 2.72 -13.26
C LEU A 141 -3.20 1.87 -13.22
N THR A 142 -2.45 1.92 -12.11
CA THR A 142 -1.21 1.13 -11.97
C THR A 142 -1.51 -0.36 -11.98
N LEU A 143 -2.55 -0.79 -11.27
CA LEU A 143 -2.99 -2.19 -11.23
C LEU A 143 -3.45 -2.68 -12.62
N ALA A 144 -4.26 -1.88 -13.32
CA ALA A 144 -4.73 -2.22 -14.65
C ALA A 144 -3.59 -2.27 -15.68
N THR A 145 -2.59 -1.39 -15.56
CA THR A 145 -1.39 -1.42 -16.41
C THR A 145 -0.57 -2.70 -16.20
N ALA A 146 -0.44 -3.16 -14.95
CA ALA A 146 0.22 -4.43 -14.65
C ALA A 146 -0.53 -5.62 -15.27
N LEU A 147 -1.85 -5.66 -15.12
CA LEU A 147 -2.69 -6.73 -15.70
C LEU A 147 -2.72 -6.72 -17.23
N TYR A 148 -2.71 -5.53 -17.86
CA TYR A 148 -2.58 -5.40 -19.31
C TYR A 148 -1.27 -6.03 -19.80
N LYS A 149 -0.15 -5.79 -19.12
CA LYS A 149 1.15 -6.37 -19.51
C LYS A 149 1.22 -7.89 -19.35
N ILE A 150 0.53 -8.46 -18.35
CA ILE A 150 0.58 -9.91 -18.07
C ILE A 150 -0.42 -10.69 -18.93
N TYR A 151 -1.64 -10.16 -19.09
CA TYR A 151 -2.78 -10.88 -19.68
C TYR A 151 -3.34 -10.24 -20.96
N GLY A 152 -2.91 -9.04 -21.34
CA GLY A 152 -3.44 -8.31 -22.49
C GLY A 152 -4.87 -7.79 -22.30
N ILE A 153 -5.40 -7.77 -21.07
CA ILE A 153 -6.78 -7.33 -20.80
C ILE A 153 -6.85 -5.81 -20.94
N PRO A 154 -7.81 -5.25 -21.71
CA PRO A 154 -7.95 -3.81 -21.89
C PRO A 154 -7.95 -3.04 -20.56
N LEU A 155 -7.19 -1.95 -20.53
CA LEU A 155 -6.92 -1.19 -19.31
C LEU A 155 -8.22 -0.67 -18.67
N MET A 156 -9.10 -0.02 -19.44
CA MET A 156 -10.36 0.53 -18.94
C MET A 156 -11.32 -0.55 -18.44
N LEU A 157 -11.37 -1.71 -19.11
CA LEU A 157 -12.20 -2.83 -18.67
C LEU A 157 -11.74 -3.32 -17.29
N THR A 158 -10.42 -3.46 -17.10
CA THR A 158 -9.82 -3.90 -15.84
C THR A 158 -10.13 -2.91 -14.70
N VAL A 159 -9.99 -1.60 -14.96
CA VAL A 159 -10.30 -0.56 -13.97
C VAL A 159 -11.76 -0.65 -13.51
N VAL A 160 -12.71 -0.74 -14.46
CA VAL A 160 -14.14 -0.80 -14.15
C VAL A 160 -14.49 -2.04 -13.33
N LEU A 161 -13.98 -3.21 -13.72
CA LEU A 161 -14.23 -4.47 -13.01
C LEU A 161 -13.72 -4.41 -11.56
N ILE A 162 -12.51 -3.92 -11.35
CA ILE A 162 -11.91 -3.81 -10.02
C ILE A 162 -12.63 -2.75 -9.19
N ALA A 163 -13.01 -1.62 -9.78
CA ALA A 163 -13.77 -0.57 -9.08
C ALA A 163 -15.14 -1.08 -8.59
N ILE A 164 -15.88 -1.82 -9.43
CA ILE A 164 -17.16 -2.41 -9.06
C ILE A 164 -16.96 -3.46 -7.95
N ALA A 165 -16.03 -4.39 -8.16
CA ALA A 165 -15.67 -5.43 -7.21
C ALA A 165 -15.33 -4.85 -5.83
N THR A 166 -14.46 -3.84 -5.80
CA THR A 166 -14.01 -3.18 -4.56
C THR A 166 -15.12 -2.42 -3.87
N THR A 167 -15.94 -1.69 -4.63
CA THR A 167 -17.09 -0.95 -4.09
C THR A 167 -18.09 -1.88 -3.41
N ILE A 168 -18.41 -3.02 -4.03
CA ILE A 168 -19.36 -3.99 -3.48
C ILE A 168 -18.87 -4.51 -2.11
N TYR A 169 -17.66 -5.06 -2.03
CA TYR A 169 -17.23 -5.66 -0.76
C TYR A 169 -16.99 -4.61 0.33
N MET A 170 -16.51 -3.40 -0.02
CA MET A 170 -16.30 -2.34 0.96
C MET A 170 -17.62 -1.82 1.52
N HIS A 171 -18.64 -1.68 0.69
CA HIS A 171 -19.95 -1.20 1.11
C HIS A 171 -20.60 -2.12 2.16
N PHE A 172 -20.46 -3.43 2.00
CA PHE A 172 -21.03 -4.40 2.95
C PHE A 172 -20.12 -4.73 4.14
N GLY A 173 -18.81 -4.51 4.02
CA GLY A 173 -17.83 -4.91 5.02
C GLY A 173 -17.66 -3.96 6.21
N GLY A 174 -17.67 -2.64 5.96
CA GLY A 174 -17.28 -1.64 6.97
C GLY A 174 -15.83 -1.77 7.47
N GLN A 175 -15.43 -0.95 8.44
CA GLN A 175 -14.03 -0.85 8.90
C GLN A 175 -13.48 -2.16 9.48
N THR A 176 -14.33 -2.97 10.16
CA THR A 176 -13.91 -4.27 10.68
C THR A 176 -13.44 -5.19 9.56
N SER A 177 -14.22 -5.29 8.47
CA SER A 177 -13.83 -6.06 7.28
C SER A 177 -12.51 -5.58 6.72
N VAL A 178 -12.34 -4.27 6.55
CA VAL A 178 -11.13 -3.67 5.97
C VAL A 178 -9.89 -4.05 6.78
N ILE A 179 -9.93 -3.90 8.10
CA ILE A 179 -8.79 -4.24 8.98
C ILE A 179 -8.35 -5.71 8.81
N PHE A 180 -9.32 -6.64 8.70
CA PHE A 180 -9.02 -8.05 8.54
C PHE A 180 -8.56 -8.42 7.12
N THR A 181 -9.14 -7.80 6.10
CA THR A 181 -8.65 -7.97 4.72
C THR A 181 -7.24 -7.41 4.55
N ASP A 182 -6.96 -6.25 5.17
CA ASP A 182 -5.63 -5.62 5.18
C ASP A 182 -4.59 -6.53 5.84
N LEU A 183 -4.93 -7.13 6.98
CA LEU A 183 -4.05 -8.07 7.67
C LEU A 183 -3.70 -9.25 6.75
N PHE A 184 -4.70 -9.87 6.14
CA PHE A 184 -4.52 -11.03 5.27
C PHE A 184 -3.71 -10.67 4.01
N GLN A 185 -4.04 -9.56 3.36
CA GLN A 185 -3.33 -9.06 2.18
C GLN A 185 -1.90 -8.65 2.52
N GLY A 186 -1.67 -8.05 3.69
CA GLY A 186 -0.34 -7.69 4.18
C GLY A 186 0.56 -8.92 4.34
N PHE A 187 0.04 -10.01 4.92
CA PHE A 187 0.80 -11.26 5.01
C PHE A 187 1.10 -11.87 3.64
N ILE A 188 0.12 -11.88 2.73
CA ILE A 188 0.34 -12.35 1.35
C ILE A 188 1.42 -11.53 0.67
N LEU A 189 1.40 -10.21 0.82
CA LEU A 189 2.37 -9.32 0.19
C LEU A 189 3.79 -9.53 0.71
N ILE A 190 3.95 -9.65 2.03
CA ILE A 190 5.26 -9.94 2.65
C ILE A 190 5.77 -11.30 2.18
N PHE A 191 4.92 -12.34 2.23
CA PHE A 191 5.29 -13.67 1.80
C PHE A 191 5.67 -13.70 0.31
N ALA A 192 4.86 -13.11 -0.56
CA ALA A 192 5.11 -13.04 -1.99
C ALA A 192 6.40 -12.25 -2.30
N GLY A 193 6.66 -11.14 -1.59
CA GLY A 193 7.88 -10.35 -1.75
C GLY A 193 9.14 -11.12 -1.34
N LEU A 194 9.11 -11.79 -0.18
CA LEU A 194 10.22 -12.63 0.28
C LEU A 194 10.45 -13.83 -0.64
N LEU A 195 9.38 -14.47 -1.10
CA LEU A 195 9.46 -15.58 -2.05
C LEU A 195 10.05 -15.13 -3.38
N LEU A 196 9.59 -14.01 -3.93
CA LEU A 196 10.12 -13.45 -5.18
C LEU A 196 11.61 -13.12 -5.05
N PHE A 197 12.01 -12.51 -3.93
CA PHE A 197 13.42 -12.23 -3.65
C PHE A 197 14.24 -13.53 -3.57
N TYR A 198 13.75 -14.53 -2.84
CA TYR A 198 14.42 -15.82 -2.71
C TYR A 198 14.60 -16.53 -4.06
N LEU A 199 13.54 -16.59 -4.88
CA LEU A 199 13.59 -17.18 -6.21
C LEU A 199 14.55 -16.41 -7.15
N GLY A 200 14.57 -15.08 -7.07
CA GLY A 200 15.52 -14.26 -7.82
C GLY A 200 16.97 -14.54 -7.43
N ILE A 201 17.25 -14.71 -6.14
CA ILE A 201 18.56 -15.11 -5.64
C ILE A 201 18.93 -16.52 -6.12
N GLN A 202 18.02 -17.49 -6.06
CA GLN A 202 18.28 -18.84 -6.58
C GLN A 202 18.57 -18.83 -8.08
N TYR A 203 17.82 -18.06 -8.86
CA TYR A 203 18.03 -17.92 -10.29
C TYR A 203 19.42 -17.35 -10.62
N LEU A 204 19.88 -16.36 -9.84
CA LEU A 204 21.22 -15.78 -10.02
C LEU A 204 22.37 -16.73 -9.63
N GLY A 205 22.08 -17.73 -8.79
CA GLY A 205 23.06 -18.64 -8.21
C GLY A 205 23.01 -20.07 -8.74
N ASP A 206 22.48 -20.29 -9.94
CA ASP A 206 22.28 -21.62 -10.54
C ASP A 206 21.58 -22.61 -9.58
N ASN A 207 20.44 -22.18 -9.01
CA ASN A 207 19.62 -22.88 -8.02
C ASN A 207 20.23 -22.99 -6.60
N THR A 208 21.40 -22.43 -6.35
CA THR A 208 22.02 -22.40 -5.02
C THR A 208 21.90 -21.01 -4.40
N ALA A 209 21.09 -20.89 -3.34
CA ALA A 209 20.80 -19.59 -2.70
C ALA A 209 22.06 -18.88 -2.17
N PHE A 210 23.03 -19.63 -1.64
CA PHE A 210 24.27 -19.06 -1.12
C PHE A 210 25.14 -18.43 -2.22
N THR A 211 25.33 -19.16 -3.33
CA THR A 211 26.04 -18.66 -4.51
C THR A 211 25.32 -17.46 -5.11
N GLY A 212 23.98 -17.51 -5.17
CA GLY A 212 23.15 -16.42 -5.64
C GLY A 212 23.27 -15.16 -4.80
N MET A 213 23.29 -15.28 -3.47
CA MET A 213 23.47 -14.14 -2.56
C MET A 213 24.85 -13.52 -2.73
N LYS A 214 25.88 -14.36 -2.89
CA LYS A 214 27.25 -13.90 -3.17
C LYS A 214 27.33 -13.17 -4.51
N ALA A 215 26.72 -13.72 -5.56
CA ALA A 215 26.66 -13.09 -6.89
C ALA A 215 25.88 -11.76 -6.85
N PHE A 216 24.74 -11.72 -6.16
CA PHE A 216 23.96 -10.50 -5.94
C PHE A 216 24.81 -9.41 -5.29
N TRP A 217 25.49 -9.75 -4.19
CA TRP A 217 26.34 -8.80 -3.50
C TRP A 217 27.55 -8.38 -4.34
N MET A 218 28.14 -9.26 -5.15
CA MET A 218 29.29 -8.91 -5.98
C MET A 218 28.93 -8.01 -7.17
N ASN A 219 27.75 -8.22 -7.76
CA ASN A 219 27.30 -7.49 -8.94
C ASN A 219 26.82 -6.06 -8.64
N LEU A 220 26.48 -5.75 -7.38
CA LEU A 220 26.16 -4.38 -6.98
C LEU A 220 27.42 -3.51 -7.00
N SER A 221 27.32 -2.35 -7.65
CA SER A 221 28.35 -1.32 -7.62
C SER A 221 28.56 -0.80 -6.20
N PRO A 222 29.74 -0.21 -5.88
CA PRO A 222 29.99 0.36 -4.56
C PRO A 222 28.94 1.38 -4.13
N ASN A 223 28.42 2.19 -5.06
CA ASN A 223 27.39 3.20 -4.76
C ASN A 223 26.04 2.54 -4.43
N GLU A 224 25.65 1.49 -5.13
CA GLU A 224 24.38 0.79 -4.87
C GLU A 224 24.37 0.03 -3.53
N LYS A 225 25.55 -0.32 -3.01
CA LYS A 225 25.72 -0.96 -1.68
C LYS A 225 25.57 0.03 -0.54
N LEU A 226 25.87 1.30 -0.77
CA LEU A 226 25.86 2.31 0.28
C LEU A 226 24.42 2.72 0.59
N PRO A 227 23.96 2.62 1.86
CA PRO A 227 22.59 2.94 2.22
C PRO A 227 22.28 4.44 2.10
N LEU A 228 23.29 5.31 2.02
CA LEU A 228 23.18 6.76 1.92
C LEU A 228 23.89 7.34 0.69
N ALA A 229 24.06 6.55 -0.37
CA ALA A 229 24.60 7.08 -1.62
C ALA A 229 23.71 8.22 -2.16
N HIS A 230 24.33 9.27 -2.69
CA HIS A 230 23.64 10.42 -3.31
C HIS A 230 22.66 11.19 -2.38
N PHE A 231 22.89 11.14 -1.07
CA PHE A 231 22.07 11.78 -0.04
C PHE A 231 21.81 13.29 -0.21
N ASN A 232 22.65 14.03 -0.94
CA ASN A 232 22.49 15.47 -1.15
C ASN A 232 22.39 15.86 -2.64
N HIS A 233 22.02 14.94 -3.52
CA HIS A 233 21.98 15.22 -4.97
C HIS A 233 20.63 14.88 -5.58
N PRO A 234 19.86 15.85 -6.14
CA PRO A 234 20.22 17.26 -6.32
C PRO A 234 20.21 18.12 -5.02
N PRO A 235 20.93 19.25 -5.01
CA PRO A 235 21.12 20.12 -3.83
C PRO A 235 19.82 20.75 -3.29
N ASP A 236 18.77 20.82 -4.12
CA ASP A 236 17.49 21.45 -3.79
C ASP A 236 16.54 20.53 -2.99
N PHE A 237 17.13 19.54 -2.29
CA PHE A 237 16.57 18.50 -1.40
C PHE A 237 16.33 17.12 -2.04
N ASN A 238 17.17 16.12 -1.72
CA ASN A 238 16.97 14.74 -2.17
C ASN A 238 17.28 13.64 -1.16
N PHE A 239 16.27 12.85 -0.79
CA PHE A 239 16.40 11.52 -0.17
C PHE A 239 15.80 10.42 -1.09
N VAL A 240 16.07 10.57 -2.38
CA VAL A 240 15.60 9.83 -3.56
C VAL A 240 14.09 9.49 -3.57
N GLY A 241 13.26 10.54 -3.59
CA GLY A 241 12.02 10.58 -4.38
C GLY A 241 10.66 10.35 -3.69
N ILE A 242 10.24 11.25 -2.80
CA ILE A 242 8.89 11.22 -2.18
C ILE A 242 7.84 12.02 -2.98
N PHE A 243 8.20 12.96 -3.86
CA PHE A 243 7.22 13.81 -4.58
C PHE A 243 7.36 13.85 -6.11
N TRP A 244 7.51 12.70 -6.76
CA TRP A 244 7.23 12.52 -8.19
C TRP A 244 6.85 11.07 -8.46
#